data_AF-A0A3M1GAH2-F1
#
_entry.id   AF-A0A3M1GAH2-F1
#
_cell.length_a   1.000
_cell.length_b   1.000
_cell.length_c   1.000
_cell.angle_alpha   90.00
_cell.angle_beta   90.00
_cell.angle_gamma   90.00
#
_symmetry.space_group_name_H-M   'P 1'
#
loop_
_entity.id
_entity.type
_entity.pdbx_description
1 polymer ?
#
loop_
_entity_poly.entity_id
_entity_poly.type
_entity_poly.pdbx_seq_one_letter_code
_entity_poly.pdbx_strand_id
1 'polypeptide(L)'
;MAKIYSGSDADLAFLSEVLRQGGLVAVPTETVYGLAANALDAEACRKIFEVKGRPAHDPFIVHVSDLAAARAIARLNPLAERLAEQFWPGPLTLVLPKAPAIPDIVTSGRPTVAVRVPGHPLFRRLLATCALPLAAPSANPFGYVSPTTAAHVLEGLGERIGHILDGGPATIGVESTIIDVRDESAPVILRPGGISRENLELATDLPFRIYRRGNAAASPSAPSAAPEGELAPGMLDKHYSPRTRLHLAEAPFPSPADLPPAERAARVY
;
A
#
# COMPACT_ATOMS: atom_id res chain seq x y z
N MET A 1 15.78 -19.28 -1.27
CA MET A 1 15.18 -18.81 -0.02
C MET A 1 15.73 -17.43 0.29
N ALA A 2 14.88 -16.48 0.67
CA ALA A 2 15.24 -15.08 0.87
C ALA A 2 16.22 -14.91 2.04
N LYS A 3 17.21 -14.04 1.86
CA LYS A 3 18.12 -13.60 2.93
C LYS A 3 17.49 -12.43 3.70
N ILE A 4 17.56 -12.48 5.04
CA ILE A 4 17.12 -11.42 5.93
C ILE A 4 18.29 -10.50 6.28
N TYR A 5 18.05 -9.20 6.24
CA TYR A 5 19.02 -8.13 6.51
C TYR A 5 18.57 -7.29 7.69
N SER A 6 19.51 -6.88 8.55
CA SER A 6 19.23 -6.15 9.79
C SER A 6 19.21 -4.62 9.63
N GLY A 7 19.68 -4.11 8.49
CA GLY A 7 19.65 -2.66 8.21
C GLY A 7 20.91 -1.90 8.63
N SER A 8 22.06 -2.58 8.69
CA SER A 8 23.36 -1.91 8.75
C SER A 8 23.61 -1.05 7.51
N ASP A 9 24.55 -0.11 7.55
CA ASP A 9 24.85 0.74 6.38
C ASP A 9 25.30 -0.09 5.16
N ALA A 10 26.04 -1.18 5.40
CA ALA A 10 26.43 -2.13 4.36
C ALA A 10 25.21 -2.88 3.77
N ASP A 11 24.25 -3.28 4.62
CA ASP A 11 23.01 -3.90 4.16
C ASP A 11 22.22 -2.92 3.29
N LEU A 12 22.07 -1.67 3.72
CA LEU A 12 21.32 -0.66 2.99
C LEU A 12 21.99 -0.31 1.64
N ALA A 13 23.31 -0.20 1.62
CA ALA A 13 24.06 0.01 0.38
C ALA A 13 23.87 -1.15 -0.60
N PHE A 14 23.97 -2.39 -0.12
CA PHE A 14 23.73 -3.58 -0.94
C PHE A 14 22.29 -3.64 -1.48
N LEU A 15 21.29 -3.48 -0.61
CA LEU A 15 19.87 -3.54 -1.01
C LEU A 15 19.49 -2.39 -1.93
N SER A 16 20.12 -1.22 -1.77
CA SER A 16 19.97 -0.11 -2.70
C SER A 16 20.46 -0.47 -4.10
N GLU A 17 21.62 -1.13 -4.20
CA GLU A 17 22.14 -1.58 -5.50
C GLU A 17 21.25 -2.65 -6.13
N VAL A 18 20.75 -3.59 -5.33
CA VAL A 18 19.74 -4.57 -5.78
C VAL A 18 18.53 -3.87 -6.42
N LEU A 19 17.98 -2.85 -5.76
CA LEU A 19 16.82 -2.11 -6.27
C LEU A 19 17.16 -1.31 -7.54
N ARG A 20 18.36 -0.71 -7.61
CA ARG A 20 18.85 0.01 -8.79
C ARG A 20 19.04 -0.90 -10.00
N GLN A 21 19.43 -2.15 -9.78
CA GLN A 21 19.57 -3.18 -10.81
C GLN A 21 18.24 -3.90 -11.15
N GLY A 22 17.10 -3.35 -10.69
CA GLY A 22 15.77 -3.88 -10.98
C GLY A 22 15.42 -5.15 -10.20
N GLY A 23 16.11 -5.40 -9.08
CA GLY A 23 15.79 -6.46 -8.12
C GLY A 23 14.61 -6.09 -7.21
N LEU A 24 14.21 -7.06 -6.37
CA LEU A 24 13.11 -6.92 -5.43
C LEU A 24 13.61 -7.03 -3.98
N VAL A 25 13.08 -6.18 -3.11
CA VAL A 25 13.39 -6.22 -1.67
C VAL A 25 12.09 -6.08 -0.89
N ALA A 26 11.80 -7.02 0.01
CA ALA A 26 10.73 -6.78 0.98
C ALA A 26 11.22 -5.82 2.07
N VAL A 27 10.42 -4.80 2.37
CA VAL A 27 10.80 -3.68 3.24
C VAL A 27 9.76 -3.48 4.35
N PRO A 28 10.19 -3.09 5.57
CA PRO A 28 9.27 -2.84 6.67
C PRO A 28 8.61 -1.47 6.49
N THR A 29 7.37 -1.31 6.93
CA THR A 29 6.73 -0.01 7.12
C THR A 29 6.02 0.03 8.48
N GLU A 30 5.56 1.20 8.91
CA GLU A 30 4.71 1.33 10.10
C GLU A 30 3.33 0.67 9.90
N THR A 31 2.92 0.44 8.65
CA THR A 31 1.63 -0.17 8.28
C THR A 31 1.71 -1.69 8.12
N VAL A 32 2.29 -2.14 7.00
CA VAL A 32 2.54 -3.54 6.65
C VAL A 32 3.86 -3.61 5.86
N TYR A 33 4.50 -4.77 5.78
CA TYR A 33 5.68 -4.93 4.93
C TYR A 33 5.29 -4.80 3.45
N GLY A 34 6.12 -4.10 2.68
CA GLY A 34 5.96 -3.89 1.24
C GLY A 34 6.98 -4.68 0.41
N LEU A 35 6.66 -5.05 -0.82
CA LEU A 35 7.59 -5.63 -1.78
C LEU A 35 8.06 -4.55 -2.74
N ALA A 36 9.24 -3.99 -2.46
CA ALA A 36 9.78 -2.84 -3.18
C ALA A 36 10.49 -3.22 -4.48
N ALA A 37 10.27 -2.41 -5.52
CA ALA A 37 11.06 -2.33 -6.74
C ALA A 37 11.25 -0.86 -7.14
N ASN A 38 12.22 -0.58 -8.02
CA ASN A 38 12.39 0.75 -8.62
C ASN A 38 11.13 1.14 -9.40
N ALA A 39 10.45 2.22 -8.98
CA ALA A 39 9.21 2.69 -9.61
C ALA A 39 9.43 3.29 -11.00
N LEU A 40 10.67 3.62 -11.37
CA LEU A 40 11.03 4.15 -12.69
C LEU A 40 11.39 3.05 -13.69
N ASP A 41 11.52 1.81 -13.23
CA ASP A 41 11.86 0.65 -14.05
C ASP A 41 10.62 -0.24 -14.24
N ALA A 42 10.10 -0.25 -15.46
CA ALA A 42 8.93 -1.03 -15.81
C ALA A 42 9.15 -2.55 -15.64
N GLU A 43 10.34 -3.05 -15.93
CA GLU A 43 10.67 -4.47 -15.80
C GLU A 43 10.80 -4.87 -14.33
N ALA A 44 11.36 -4.01 -13.48
CA ALA A 44 11.37 -4.24 -12.04
C ALA A 44 9.95 -4.28 -11.46
N CYS A 45 9.08 -3.36 -11.90
CA CYS A 45 7.66 -3.34 -11.52
C CYS A 45 6.89 -4.55 -12.03
N ARG A 46 7.20 -5.07 -13.23
CA ARG A 46 6.61 -6.30 -13.77
C ARG A 46 6.86 -7.50 -12.85
N LYS A 47 8.08 -7.63 -12.31
CA LYS A 47 8.44 -8.73 -11.38
C LYS A 47 7.57 -8.73 -10.13
N ILE A 48 7.12 -7.57 -9.65
CA ILE A 48 6.17 -7.49 -8.51
C ILE A 48 4.85 -8.19 -8.85
N PHE A 49 4.28 -7.93 -10.03
CA PHE A 49 3.04 -8.58 -10.47
C PHE A 49 3.20 -10.10 -10.54
N GLU A 50 4.31 -10.56 -11.13
CA GLU A 50 4.60 -11.98 -11.31
C GLU A 50 4.78 -12.73 -9.99
N VAL A 51 5.66 -12.22 -9.12
CA VAL A 51 5.95 -12.84 -7.82
C VAL A 51 4.70 -12.98 -6.97
N LYS A 52 3.86 -11.93 -6.97
CA LYS A 52 2.62 -11.90 -6.17
C LYS A 52 1.46 -12.63 -6.83
N GLY A 53 1.49 -12.90 -8.14
CA GLY A 53 0.31 -13.29 -8.91
C GLY A 53 -0.77 -12.21 -8.89
N ARG A 54 -0.38 -10.94 -8.89
CA ARG A 54 -1.29 -9.78 -8.83
C ARG A 54 -1.78 -9.43 -10.25
N PRO A 55 -3.06 -9.09 -10.44
CA PRO A 55 -3.56 -8.66 -11.73
C PRO A 55 -3.01 -7.28 -12.12
N ALA A 56 -2.72 -7.09 -13.41
CA ALA A 56 -2.12 -5.84 -13.93
C ALA A 56 -3.01 -4.59 -13.82
N HIS A 57 -4.31 -4.76 -13.53
CA HIS A 57 -5.28 -3.66 -13.37
C HIS A 57 -5.36 -3.12 -11.92
N ASP A 58 -4.53 -3.63 -11.00
CA ASP A 58 -4.44 -3.17 -9.62
C ASP A 58 -3.13 -2.37 -9.40
N PRO A 59 -3.18 -1.02 -9.38
CA PRO A 59 -2.00 -0.15 -9.43
C PRO A 59 -1.15 -0.25 -8.17
N PHE A 60 0.07 0.33 -8.18
CA PHE A 60 0.95 0.38 -7.01
C PHE A 60 0.89 1.72 -6.26
N ILE A 61 1.34 1.69 -5.01
CA ILE A 61 1.73 2.90 -4.26
C ILE A 61 3.22 3.09 -4.42
N VAL A 62 3.60 4.31 -4.82
CA VAL A 62 4.99 4.75 -4.93
C VAL A 62 5.40 5.42 -3.63
N HIS A 63 6.46 4.91 -3.01
CA HIS A 63 7.04 5.42 -1.79
C HIS A 63 8.25 6.31 -2.11
N VAL A 64 8.32 7.47 -1.47
CA VAL A 64 9.36 8.48 -1.69
C VAL A 64 9.93 8.99 -0.37
N SER A 65 11.13 9.56 -0.39
CA SER A 65 11.85 10.02 0.81
C SER A 65 11.17 11.19 1.51
N ASP A 66 10.61 12.11 0.73
CA ASP A 66 10.13 13.41 1.16
C ASP A 66 9.18 14.06 0.13
N LEU A 67 8.70 15.26 0.47
CA LEU A 67 7.79 16.05 -0.37
C LEU A 67 8.42 16.48 -1.70
N ALA A 68 9.73 16.76 -1.75
CA ALA A 68 10.40 17.15 -2.99
C ALA A 68 10.46 15.97 -3.98
N ALA A 69 10.78 14.78 -3.49
CA ALA A 69 10.71 13.54 -4.27
C ALA A 69 9.28 13.22 -4.73
N ALA A 70 8.26 13.53 -3.92
CA ALA A 70 6.86 13.40 -4.34
C ALA A 70 6.51 14.32 -5.53
N ARG A 71 6.96 15.58 -5.50
CA ARG A 71 6.76 16.54 -6.61
C ARG A 71 7.45 16.13 -7.91
N ALA A 72 8.50 15.31 -7.84
CA ALA A 72 9.17 14.79 -9.03
C ALA A 72 8.33 13.73 -9.78
N ILE A 73 7.41 13.05 -9.09
CA ILE A 73 6.62 11.94 -9.66
C ILE A 73 5.13 12.21 -9.79
N ALA A 74 4.63 13.27 -9.15
CA ALA A 74 3.22 13.64 -9.15
C ALA A 74 3.03 15.16 -9.13
N ARG A 75 1.92 15.63 -9.71
CA ARG A 75 1.51 17.04 -9.63
C ARG A 75 0.72 17.26 -8.35
N LEU A 76 1.34 17.85 -7.34
CA LEU A 76 0.69 18.22 -6.08
C LEU A 76 -0.14 19.48 -6.25
N ASN A 77 -1.24 19.56 -5.49
CA ASN A 77 -2.10 20.73 -5.35
C ASN A 77 -2.09 21.22 -3.88
N PRO A 78 -2.61 22.42 -3.57
CA PRO A 78 -2.63 22.96 -2.20
C PRO A 78 -3.20 22.00 -1.14
N LEU A 79 -4.29 21.29 -1.44
CA LEU A 79 -4.83 20.29 -0.50
C LEU A 79 -3.82 19.15 -0.24
N ALA A 80 -3.20 18.61 -1.27
CA ALA A 80 -2.21 17.53 -1.15
C ALA A 80 -0.97 17.97 -0.36
N GLU A 81 -0.51 19.21 -0.54
CA GLU A 81 0.60 19.77 0.23
C GLU A 81 0.25 19.91 1.71
N ARG A 82 -0.92 20.46 2.04
CA ARG A 82 -1.41 20.55 3.43
C ARG A 82 -1.51 19.19 4.11
N LEU A 83 -2.08 18.20 3.41
CA LEU A 83 -2.19 16.83 3.92
C LEU A 83 -0.81 16.18 4.10
N ALA A 84 0.11 16.39 3.17
CA ALA A 84 1.47 15.90 3.27
C ALA A 84 2.21 16.53 4.47
N GLU A 85 2.12 17.84 4.68
CA GLU A 85 2.76 18.52 5.81
C GLU A 85 2.29 17.98 7.17
N GLN A 86 1.03 17.56 7.28
CA GLN A 86 0.47 17.07 8.54
C GLN A 86 0.71 15.57 8.77
N PHE A 87 0.64 14.76 7.72
CA PHE A 87 0.58 13.30 7.85
C PHE A 87 1.76 12.56 7.22
N TRP A 88 2.68 13.26 6.56
CA TRP A 88 3.96 12.70 6.11
C TRP A 88 5.11 13.18 6.99
N PRO A 89 6.02 12.27 7.40
CA PRO A 89 6.04 10.83 7.12
C PRO A 89 4.96 10.05 7.88
N GLY A 90 4.25 9.14 7.23
CA GLY A 90 3.19 8.39 7.90
C GLY A 90 2.24 7.58 7.01
N PRO A 91 1.13 7.07 7.60
CA PRO A 91 0.24 6.11 6.96
C PRO A 91 -0.83 6.77 6.07
N LEU A 92 -0.47 7.84 5.37
CA LEU A 92 -1.32 8.52 4.39
C LEU A 92 -0.79 8.31 2.97
N THR A 93 -1.68 7.97 2.05
CA THR A 93 -1.40 7.86 0.62
C THR A 93 -2.32 8.80 -0.16
N LEU A 94 -1.74 9.56 -1.08
CA LEU A 94 -2.45 10.55 -1.91
C LEU A 94 -2.46 10.09 -3.37
N VAL A 95 -3.64 10.06 -3.99
CA VAL A 95 -3.80 9.82 -5.44
C VAL A 95 -3.81 11.16 -6.17
N LEU A 96 -2.86 11.32 -7.09
CA LEU A 96 -2.57 12.58 -7.79
C LEU A 96 -2.29 12.33 -9.27
N PRO A 97 -2.38 13.34 -10.15
CA PRO A 97 -1.93 13.21 -11.53
C PRO A 97 -0.45 12.80 -11.60
N LYS A 98 -0.12 11.77 -12.38
CA LYS A 98 1.24 11.24 -12.48
C LYS A 98 2.13 12.11 -13.38
N ALA A 99 3.42 12.19 -13.04
CA ALA A 99 4.42 12.73 -13.95
C ALA A 99 4.74 11.70 -15.06
N PRO A 100 5.24 12.15 -16.24
CA PRO A 100 5.62 11.26 -17.34
C PRO A 100 6.69 10.21 -16.97
N ALA A 101 7.52 10.51 -15.95
CA ALA A 101 8.57 9.61 -15.48
C ALA A 101 8.03 8.31 -14.85
N ILE A 102 6.76 8.27 -14.43
CA ILE A 102 6.14 7.05 -13.87
C ILE A 102 5.60 6.17 -15.01
N PRO A 103 6.15 4.96 -15.21
CA PRO A 103 5.68 4.03 -16.22
C PRO A 103 4.23 3.60 -15.98
N ASP A 104 3.49 3.31 -17.06
CA ASP A 104 2.07 2.96 -16.99
C ASP A 104 1.81 1.66 -16.22
N ILE A 105 2.78 0.73 -16.16
CA ILE A 105 2.68 -0.50 -15.37
C ILE A 105 2.52 -0.21 -13.87
N VAL A 106 3.04 0.91 -13.37
CA VAL A 106 2.90 1.32 -11.97
C VAL A 106 1.47 1.76 -11.67
N THR A 107 0.81 2.38 -12.63
CA THR A 107 -0.51 3.00 -12.46
C THR A 107 -1.62 2.22 -13.16
N SER A 108 -1.33 1.02 -13.67
CA SER A 108 -2.26 0.22 -14.48
C SER A 108 -2.86 1.02 -15.65
N GLY A 109 -2.02 1.82 -16.32
CA GLY A 109 -2.42 2.68 -17.44
C GLY A 109 -3.18 3.95 -17.04
N ARG A 110 -3.36 4.22 -15.74
CA ARG A 110 -4.08 5.41 -15.29
C ARG A 110 -3.22 6.67 -15.40
N PRO A 111 -3.83 7.85 -15.62
CA PRO A 111 -3.12 9.13 -15.60
C PRO A 111 -2.76 9.60 -14.18
N THR A 112 -2.94 8.76 -13.17
CA THR A 112 -2.81 9.08 -11.75
C THR A 112 -1.88 8.10 -11.05
N VAL A 113 -1.13 8.56 -10.06
CA VAL A 113 -0.23 7.76 -9.23
C VAL A 113 -0.60 7.94 -7.76
N ALA A 114 -0.55 6.86 -6.99
CA ALA A 114 -0.68 6.89 -5.54
C ALA A 114 0.71 7.07 -4.91
N VAL A 115 0.89 8.10 -4.08
CA VAL A 115 2.18 8.48 -3.49
C VAL A 115 2.11 8.46 -1.96
N ARG A 116 3.19 8.05 -1.31
CA ARG A 116 3.34 8.07 0.15
C ARG A 116 4.77 8.35 0.56
N VAL A 117 4.95 9.10 1.64
CA VAL A 117 6.21 9.15 2.40
C VAL A 117 6.06 8.27 3.65
N PRO A 118 6.69 7.09 3.72
CA PRO A 118 6.49 6.16 4.82
C PRO A 118 7.12 6.67 6.12
N GLY A 119 6.48 6.37 7.25
CA GLY A 119 6.92 6.76 8.60
C GLY A 119 8.02 5.87 9.18
N HIS A 120 8.28 4.68 8.62
CA HIS A 120 9.25 3.74 9.17
C HIS A 120 10.71 4.21 9.00
N PRO A 121 11.49 4.41 10.08
CA PRO A 121 12.84 4.97 10.01
C PRO A 121 13.80 4.18 9.10
N LEU A 122 13.76 2.85 9.19
CA LEU A 122 14.65 2.00 8.38
C LEU A 122 14.32 2.07 6.87
N PHE A 123 13.03 2.18 6.51
CA PHE A 123 12.64 2.29 5.11
C PHE A 123 12.97 3.68 4.56
N ARG A 124 12.84 4.73 5.38
CA ARG A 124 13.30 6.09 5.03
C ARG A 124 14.81 6.12 4.76
N ARG A 125 15.62 5.44 5.58
CA ARG A 125 17.07 5.29 5.34
C ARG A 125 17.35 4.59 4.02
N LEU A 126 16.62 3.51 3.71
CA LEU A 126 16.76 2.83 2.41
C LEU A 126 16.37 3.76 1.25
N LEU A 127 15.22 4.45 1.31
CA LEU A 127 14.78 5.42 0.29
C LEU A 127 15.82 6.50 0.02
N ALA A 128 16.40 7.07 1.10
CA ALA A 128 17.48 8.05 0.99
C ALA A 128 18.75 7.46 0.33
N THR A 129 19.11 6.22 0.68
CA THR A 129 20.27 5.51 0.09
C THR A 129 20.03 5.21 -1.40
N CYS A 130 18.83 4.78 -1.75
CA CYS A 130 18.43 4.50 -3.12
C CYS A 130 18.40 5.75 -3.98
N ALA A 131 17.97 6.89 -3.43
CA ALA A 131 17.75 8.15 -4.13
C ALA A 131 16.84 7.99 -5.37
N LEU A 132 15.82 7.14 -5.26
CA LEU A 132 14.82 6.89 -6.29
C LEU A 132 13.48 6.48 -5.66
N PRO A 133 12.34 6.70 -6.34
CA PRO A 133 11.03 6.27 -5.87
C PRO A 133 10.87 4.74 -5.93
N LEU A 134 10.21 4.15 -4.94
CA LEU A 134 10.02 2.70 -4.85
C LEU A 134 8.54 2.32 -4.90
N ALA A 135 8.14 1.53 -5.89
CA ALA A 135 6.81 0.93 -5.93
C ALA A 135 6.79 -0.23 -4.93
N ALA A 136 5.86 -0.22 -3.97
CA ALA A 136 5.83 -1.23 -2.91
C ALA A 136 4.40 -1.56 -2.46
N PRO A 137 3.67 -2.47 -3.14
CA PRO A 137 2.47 -3.06 -2.56
C PRO A 137 2.84 -3.98 -1.40
N SER A 138 1.86 -4.46 -0.63
CA SER A 138 2.10 -5.38 0.49
C SER A 138 2.86 -6.65 0.09
N ALA A 139 3.75 -7.17 0.94
CA ALA A 139 4.68 -8.26 0.61
C ALA A 139 4.08 -9.68 0.80
N ASN A 140 2.85 -9.89 0.32
CA ASN A 140 2.16 -11.19 0.33
C ASN A 140 1.74 -11.66 -1.07
N PRO A 141 1.45 -12.96 -1.26
CA PRO A 141 0.67 -13.42 -2.41
C PRO A 141 -0.64 -12.64 -2.54
N PHE A 142 -1.03 -12.31 -3.77
CA PHE A 142 -2.22 -11.51 -4.03
C PHE A 142 -3.49 -12.15 -3.42
N GLY A 143 -4.34 -11.32 -2.79
CA GLY A 143 -5.57 -11.75 -2.11
C GLY A 143 -5.37 -12.35 -0.71
N TYR A 144 -4.13 -12.54 -0.26
CA TYR A 144 -3.83 -13.05 1.09
C TYR A 144 -3.65 -11.93 2.12
N VAL A 145 -3.62 -12.31 3.41
CA VAL A 145 -3.41 -11.39 4.53
C VAL A 145 -2.06 -10.67 4.39
N SER A 146 -2.05 -9.35 4.62
CA SER A 146 -0.84 -8.57 4.49
C SER A 146 0.15 -8.80 5.64
N PRO A 147 1.47 -8.85 5.34
CA PRO A 147 2.47 -9.24 6.30
C PRO A 147 2.84 -8.07 7.20
N THR A 148 2.81 -8.30 8.51
CA THR A 148 3.25 -7.31 9.52
C THR A 148 4.63 -7.61 10.12
N THR A 149 5.28 -8.70 9.72
CA THR A 149 6.61 -9.10 10.19
C THR A 149 7.43 -9.68 9.04
N ALA A 150 8.77 -9.67 9.17
CA ALA A 150 9.65 -10.36 8.22
C ALA A 150 9.37 -11.87 8.13
N ALA A 151 8.95 -12.49 9.23
CA ALA A 151 8.54 -13.90 9.25
C ALA A 151 7.31 -14.17 8.36
N HIS A 152 6.29 -13.30 8.40
CA HIS A 152 5.14 -13.41 7.50
C HIS A 152 5.54 -13.27 6.03
N VAL A 153 6.50 -12.38 5.72
CA VAL A 153 7.05 -12.26 4.36
C VAL A 153 7.80 -13.52 3.94
N LEU A 154 8.62 -14.07 4.83
CA LEU A 154 9.39 -15.28 4.55
C LEU A 154 8.46 -16.48 4.27
N GLU A 155 7.40 -16.64 5.05
CA GLU A 155 6.38 -17.68 4.85
C GLU A 155 5.61 -17.48 3.54
N GLY A 156 5.21 -16.24 3.22
CA GLY A 156 4.38 -15.95 2.06
C GLY A 156 5.12 -15.89 0.72
N LEU A 157 6.31 -15.27 0.70
CA LEU A 157 7.07 -14.96 -0.52
C LEU A 157 8.54 -15.38 -0.47
N GLY A 158 9.04 -15.95 0.62
CA GLY A 158 10.47 -16.21 0.84
C GLY A 158 11.15 -17.13 -0.19
N GLU A 159 10.38 -17.96 -0.89
CA GLU A 159 10.90 -18.79 -2.00
C GLU A 159 10.97 -18.03 -3.34
N ARG A 160 10.22 -16.93 -3.46
CA ARG A 160 10.03 -16.17 -4.70
C ARG A 160 10.84 -14.87 -4.76
N ILE A 161 11.44 -14.45 -3.64
CA ILE A 161 12.23 -13.22 -3.55
C ILE A 161 13.62 -13.51 -2.94
N GLY A 162 14.59 -12.65 -3.23
CA GLY A 162 15.96 -12.80 -2.75
C GLY A 162 16.23 -12.16 -1.38
N HIS A 163 15.49 -11.11 -1.02
CA HIS A 163 15.90 -10.20 0.05
C HIS A 163 14.73 -9.66 0.88
N ILE A 164 14.91 -9.67 2.20
CA ILE A 164 13.98 -9.10 3.17
C ILE A 164 14.78 -8.18 4.10
N LEU A 165 14.43 -6.90 4.16
CA LEU A 165 14.92 -5.98 5.18
C LEU A 165 14.03 -6.11 6.41
N ASP A 166 14.60 -6.52 7.53
CA ASP A 166 13.86 -6.69 8.78
C ASP A 166 13.99 -5.45 9.65
N GLY A 167 12.86 -4.76 9.85
CA GLY A 167 12.73 -3.62 10.74
C GLY A 167 11.92 -3.92 12.01
N GLY A 168 11.60 -5.19 12.27
CA GLY A 168 10.69 -5.59 13.32
C GLY A 168 9.21 -5.46 12.93
N PRO A 169 8.29 -5.77 13.87
CA PRO A 169 6.86 -5.76 13.61
C PRO A 169 6.33 -4.38 13.21
N ALA A 170 5.42 -4.33 12.25
CA ALA A 170 4.68 -3.12 11.92
C ALA A 170 3.82 -2.66 13.10
N THR A 171 3.82 -1.35 13.39
CA THR A 171 3.20 -0.78 14.59
C THR A 171 1.70 -0.51 14.44
N ILE A 172 1.20 -0.35 13.22
CA ILE A 172 -0.23 -0.11 12.93
C ILE A 172 -0.94 -1.42 12.55
N GLY A 173 -0.30 -2.25 11.72
CA GLY A 173 -0.81 -3.58 11.36
C GLY A 173 -1.92 -3.60 10.28
N VAL A 174 -2.39 -2.43 9.85
CA VAL A 174 -3.26 -2.24 8.67
C VAL A 174 -2.63 -1.23 7.72
N GLU A 175 -3.07 -1.23 6.47
CA GLU A 175 -2.49 -0.40 5.42
C GLU A 175 -2.73 1.11 5.61
N SER A 176 -2.08 1.91 4.77
CA SER A 176 -2.32 3.36 4.72
C SER A 176 -3.74 3.72 4.29
N THR A 177 -4.25 4.82 4.85
CA THR A 177 -5.44 5.50 4.33
C THR A 177 -5.11 6.06 2.95
N ILE A 178 -5.95 5.78 1.95
CA ILE A 178 -5.78 6.29 0.59
C ILE A 178 -6.86 7.33 0.30
N ILE A 179 -6.44 8.50 -0.18
CA ILE A 179 -7.33 9.60 -0.52
C ILE A 179 -7.10 10.02 -1.98
N ASP A 180 -8.19 10.13 -2.72
CA ASP A 180 -8.24 10.88 -3.98
C ASP A 180 -8.40 12.37 -3.68
N VAL A 181 -7.36 13.14 -4.00
CA VAL A 181 -7.30 14.59 -3.76
C VAL A 181 -7.20 15.37 -5.06
N ARG A 182 -7.54 14.74 -6.20
CA ARG A 182 -7.51 15.41 -7.52
C ARG A 182 -8.50 16.56 -7.61
N ASP A 183 -9.65 16.42 -6.95
CA ASP A 183 -10.59 17.51 -6.68
C ASP A 183 -10.37 18.01 -5.25
N GLU A 184 -9.77 19.20 -5.14
CA GLU A 184 -9.44 19.83 -3.85
C GLU A 184 -10.69 20.18 -3.03
N SER A 185 -11.82 20.39 -3.69
CA SER A 185 -13.06 20.81 -3.03
C SER A 185 -13.88 19.64 -2.50
N ALA A 186 -13.59 18.41 -2.96
CA ALA A 186 -14.40 17.25 -2.66
C ALA A 186 -13.58 15.96 -2.52
N PRO A 187 -12.58 15.91 -1.62
CA PRO A 187 -11.70 14.76 -1.47
C PRO A 187 -12.46 13.49 -1.07
N VAL A 188 -11.95 12.35 -1.55
CA VAL A 188 -12.60 11.04 -1.35
C VAL A 188 -11.61 10.05 -0.75
N ILE A 189 -11.94 9.49 0.42
CA ILE A 189 -11.24 8.35 1.00
C ILE A 189 -11.59 7.12 0.16
N LEU A 190 -10.62 6.64 -0.61
CA LEU A 190 -10.74 5.43 -1.43
C LEU A 190 -10.59 4.16 -0.61
N ARG A 191 -9.74 4.21 0.42
CA ARG A 191 -9.49 3.11 1.34
C ARG A 191 -9.23 3.63 2.76
N PRO A 192 -10.05 3.27 3.76
CA PRO A 192 -9.75 3.53 5.16
C PRO A 192 -8.47 2.79 5.60
N GLY A 193 -7.73 3.37 6.54
CA GLY A 193 -6.47 2.80 7.02
C GLY A 193 -5.99 3.51 8.29
N GLY A 194 -4.68 3.66 8.44
CA GLY A 194 -4.05 4.20 9.65
C GLY A 194 -4.40 5.65 10.06
N ILE A 195 -5.10 6.42 9.21
CA ILE A 195 -5.61 7.76 9.52
C ILE A 195 -7.13 7.77 9.42
N SER A 196 -7.80 8.21 10.49
CA SER A 196 -9.26 8.30 10.54
C SER A 196 -9.79 9.48 9.73
N ARG A 197 -11.06 9.40 9.33
CA ARG A 197 -11.75 10.48 8.63
C ARG A 197 -11.77 11.76 9.46
N GLU A 198 -12.03 11.63 10.75
CA GLU A 198 -12.17 12.74 11.70
C GLU A 198 -10.84 13.52 11.81
N ASN A 199 -9.71 12.81 11.83
CA ASN A 199 -8.39 13.45 11.83
C ASN A 199 -8.12 14.23 10.53
N LEU A 200 -8.57 13.72 9.38
CA LEU A 200 -8.43 14.41 8.09
C LEU A 200 -9.28 15.67 8.02
N GLU A 201 -10.54 15.58 8.47
CA GLU A 201 -11.47 16.71 8.53
C GLU A 201 -10.94 17.79 9.49
N LEU A 202 -10.46 17.40 10.67
CA LEU A 202 -9.86 18.32 11.64
C LEU A 202 -8.62 19.05 11.09
N ALA A 203 -7.74 18.34 10.38
CA ALA A 203 -6.50 18.92 9.86
C ALA A 203 -6.72 19.86 8.67
N THR A 204 -7.80 19.66 7.90
CA THR A 204 -8.02 20.37 6.64
C THR A 204 -9.17 21.37 6.67
N ASP A 205 -10.08 21.25 7.64
CA ASP A 205 -11.38 21.94 7.70
C ASP A 205 -12.23 21.67 6.45
N LEU A 206 -12.13 20.45 5.89
CA LEU A 206 -12.88 19.99 4.72
C LEU A 206 -13.57 18.67 5.01
N PRO A 207 -14.81 18.44 4.51
CA PRO A 207 -15.46 17.15 4.62
C PRO A 207 -14.82 16.11 3.69
N PHE A 208 -14.69 14.87 4.15
CA PHE A 208 -14.21 13.75 3.33
C PHE A 208 -15.33 12.75 3.07
N ARG A 209 -15.57 12.44 1.78
CA ARG A 209 -16.47 11.34 1.40
C ARG A 209 -15.72 10.03 1.48
N ILE A 210 -16.41 8.95 1.83
CA ILE A 210 -15.84 7.59 1.77
C ILE A 210 -16.40 6.89 0.53
N TYR A 211 -15.50 6.43 -0.35
CA TYR A 211 -15.88 5.66 -1.52
C TYR A 211 -16.58 4.36 -1.11
N ARG A 212 -17.71 4.06 -1.76
CA ARG A 212 -18.40 2.78 -1.65
C ARG A 212 -18.77 2.31 -3.05
N ARG A 213 -18.33 1.11 -3.42
CA ARG A 213 -18.68 0.49 -4.69
C ARG A 213 -20.21 0.41 -4.84
N GLY A 214 -20.73 0.86 -5.98
CA GLY A 214 -22.17 0.94 -6.24
C GLY A 214 -22.86 2.23 -5.76
N ASN A 215 -22.15 3.16 -5.10
CA ASN A 215 -22.69 4.47 -4.75
C ASN A 215 -22.13 5.57 -5.67
N ALA A 216 -22.94 6.00 -6.65
CA ALA A 216 -22.56 7.03 -7.62
C ALA A 216 -22.19 8.39 -6.98
N ALA A 217 -22.75 8.73 -5.81
CA ALA A 217 -22.50 10.01 -5.14
C ALA A 217 -21.09 10.13 -4.52
N ALA A 218 -20.41 8.99 -4.34
CA ALA A 218 -19.04 8.93 -3.84
C ALA A 218 -18.03 8.50 -4.92
N SER A 219 -18.48 8.34 -6.17
CA SER A 219 -17.58 8.01 -7.27
C SER A 219 -16.59 9.16 -7.48
N PRO A 220 -15.27 8.88 -7.45
CA PRO A 220 -14.28 9.87 -7.84
C PRO A 220 -14.57 10.33 -9.27
N SER A 221 -14.34 11.61 -9.56
CA SER A 221 -14.48 12.17 -10.91
C SER A 221 -13.53 11.43 -11.85
N ALA A 222 -14.03 10.38 -12.49
CA ALA A 222 -13.33 9.67 -13.55
C ALA A 222 -13.59 10.46 -14.85
N PRO A 223 -12.55 10.85 -15.60
CA PRO A 223 -12.77 11.28 -16.98
C PRO A 223 -13.44 10.13 -17.74
N SER A 224 -14.37 10.45 -18.64
CA SER A 224 -15.24 9.51 -19.37
C SER A 224 -14.52 8.48 -20.26
N ALA A 225 -13.18 8.51 -20.30
CA ALA A 225 -12.31 7.62 -21.06
C ALA A 225 -11.23 6.94 -20.19
N ALA A 226 -11.40 6.90 -18.86
CA ALA A 226 -10.45 6.22 -17.99
C ALA A 226 -10.50 4.70 -18.23
N PRO A 227 -9.34 4.00 -18.29
CA PRO A 227 -9.31 2.55 -18.47
C PRO A 227 -10.04 1.81 -17.34
N GLU A 228 -10.59 0.63 -17.67
CA GLU A 228 -11.15 -0.32 -16.70
C GLU A 228 -10.08 -0.73 -15.66
N GLY A 229 -10.44 -0.76 -14.37
CA GLY A 229 -9.52 -1.14 -13.28
C GLY A 229 -9.74 -0.34 -11.99
N GLU A 230 -8.88 -0.50 -10.99
CA GLU A 230 -8.99 0.22 -9.71
C GLU A 230 -8.18 1.53 -9.71
N LEU A 231 -8.67 2.60 -9.08
CA LEU A 231 -7.92 3.86 -8.94
C LEU A 231 -6.77 3.76 -7.93
N ALA A 232 -6.89 2.86 -6.97
CA ALA A 232 -5.92 2.61 -5.93
C ALA A 232 -5.99 1.14 -5.47
N PRO A 233 -4.94 0.61 -4.82
CA PRO A 233 -4.98 -0.73 -4.24
C PRO A 233 -6.08 -0.90 -3.19
N GLY A 234 -6.61 -2.11 -3.10
CA GLY A 234 -7.54 -2.50 -2.03
C GLY A 234 -8.98 -2.03 -2.21
N MET A 235 -9.35 -1.62 -3.42
CA MET A 235 -10.71 -1.21 -3.77
C MET A 235 -11.60 -2.37 -4.27
N LEU A 236 -11.05 -3.59 -4.39
CA LEU A 236 -11.76 -4.81 -4.81
C LEU A 236 -12.67 -5.36 -3.71
N ASP A 237 -13.77 -6.03 -4.11
CA ASP A 237 -14.74 -6.65 -3.20
C ASP A 237 -14.12 -7.71 -2.27
N LYS A 238 -13.02 -8.34 -2.72
CA LYS A 238 -12.24 -9.29 -1.93
C LYS A 238 -10.78 -8.89 -2.00
N HIS A 239 -10.28 -8.35 -0.88
CA HIS A 239 -8.86 -7.98 -0.75
C HIS A 239 -8.10 -8.90 0.21
N TYR A 240 -8.71 -9.25 1.35
CA TYR A 240 -8.20 -10.26 2.28
C TYR A 240 -9.11 -11.47 2.28
N SER A 241 -8.58 -12.61 1.83
CA SER A 241 -9.30 -13.87 1.77
C SER A 241 -8.42 -14.97 2.35
N PRO A 242 -8.40 -15.17 3.69
CA PRO A 242 -7.73 -16.31 4.28
C PRO A 242 -8.34 -17.61 3.76
N ARG A 243 -7.58 -18.72 3.84
CA ARG A 243 -8.09 -20.05 3.46
C ARG A 243 -9.23 -20.50 4.37
N THR A 244 -9.16 -20.14 5.65
CA THR A 244 -10.19 -20.42 6.65
C THR A 244 -11.39 -19.50 6.44
N ARG A 245 -12.60 -20.06 6.49
CA ARG A 245 -13.85 -19.28 6.35
C ARG A 245 -14.00 -18.31 7.52
N LEU A 246 -14.16 -17.03 7.22
CA LEU A 246 -14.39 -15.96 8.19
C LEU A 246 -15.88 -15.60 8.27
N HIS A 247 -16.36 -15.36 9.49
CA HIS A 247 -17.66 -14.78 9.76
C HIS A 247 -17.49 -13.59 10.69
N LEU A 248 -17.94 -12.41 10.28
CA LEU A 248 -18.00 -11.22 11.14
C LEU A 248 -19.38 -11.18 11.81
N ALA A 249 -19.43 -11.26 13.13
CA ALA A 249 -20.65 -11.03 13.89
C ALA A 249 -20.66 -9.57 14.38
N GLU A 250 -21.76 -8.86 14.14
CA GLU A 250 -21.94 -7.46 14.56
C GLU A 250 -22.24 -7.34 16.07
N ALA A 251 -22.55 -8.47 16.71
CA ALA A 251 -22.75 -8.61 18.16
C ALA A 251 -21.72 -9.62 18.72
N PRO A 252 -21.47 -9.65 20.05
CA PRO A 252 -20.62 -10.67 20.64
C PRO A 252 -21.07 -12.06 20.17
N PHE A 253 -20.12 -12.86 19.70
CA PHE A 253 -20.41 -14.23 19.31
C PHE A 253 -21.06 -14.94 20.51
N PRO A 254 -22.15 -15.71 20.31
CA PRO A 254 -22.64 -16.61 21.35
C PRO A 254 -21.48 -17.47 21.84
N SER A 255 -21.46 -17.82 23.12
CA SER A 255 -20.48 -18.77 23.61
C SER A 255 -20.52 -20.02 22.74
N PRO A 256 -19.41 -20.74 22.51
CA PRO A 256 -19.45 -22.04 21.84
C PRO A 256 -20.51 -23.00 22.44
N ALA A 257 -20.87 -22.79 23.71
CA ALA A 257 -21.94 -23.48 24.42
C ALA A 257 -23.37 -23.16 23.92
N ASP A 258 -23.56 -22.03 23.24
CA ASP A 258 -24.85 -21.53 22.75
C ASP A 258 -25.10 -21.89 21.27
N LEU A 259 -24.09 -22.42 20.58
CA LEU A 259 -24.21 -22.85 19.19
C LEU A 259 -24.80 -24.28 19.07
N PRO A 260 -25.58 -24.57 18.02
CA PRO A 260 -26.06 -25.92 17.72
C PRO A 260 -24.90 -26.92 17.55
N PRO A 261 -25.05 -28.19 17.98
CA PRO A 261 -23.97 -29.19 17.92
C PRO A 261 -23.32 -29.37 16.53
N ALA A 262 -24.11 -29.21 15.46
CA ALA A 262 -23.62 -29.31 14.08
C ALA A 262 -22.61 -28.20 13.70
N GLU A 263 -22.66 -27.05 14.37
CA GLU A 263 -21.79 -25.91 14.10
C GLU A 263 -20.53 -25.90 14.98
N ARG A 264 -20.54 -26.66 16.09
CA ARG A 264 -19.38 -26.82 16.98
C ARG A 264 -18.25 -27.64 16.35
N ALA A 265 -18.60 -28.63 15.53
CA ALA A 265 -17.63 -29.53 14.89
C ALA A 265 -16.93 -28.92 13.66
N ALA A 266 -17.36 -27.74 13.20
CA ALA A 266 -16.92 -27.16 11.94
C ALA A 266 -15.77 -26.12 12.08
N ARG A 267 -15.23 -25.90 13.28
CA ARG A 267 -14.21 -24.84 13.48
C ARG A 267 -13.04 -25.31 14.34
N VAL A 268 -11.87 -25.37 13.71
CA VAL A 268 -10.57 -25.33 14.37
C VAL A 268 -10.21 -23.85 14.54
N TYR A 269 -9.86 -23.45 15.76
CA TYR A 269 -9.48 -22.10 16.17
C TYR A 269 -8.27 -21.57 15.38
#